data_AF-A0A9E6K0L0-F1
#
_entry.id   AF-A0A9E6K0L0-F1
#
_cell.length_a   1.000
_cell.length_b   1.000
_cell.length_c   1.000
_cell.angle_alpha   90.00
_cell.angle_beta   90.00
_cell.angle_gamma   90.00
#
_symmetry.space_group_name_H-M   'P 1'
#
loop_
_entity.id
_entity.type
_entity.pdbx_description
1 polymer ?
#
loop_
_entity_poly.entity_id
_entity_poly.type
_entity_poly.pdbx_seq_one_letter_code
_entity_poly.pdbx_strand_id
1 'polypeptide(L)'
;MDYRFSKWDEEMSKKGNSSFEKLLKIFNQLLLHTNGDVKQALSWLSDMDKQYGLTENMQSGLGDFIDWLKREGYLEDAAEKEGFQITGKTSKRIREDSLNEIFTSLRKQIPGGTHRITTAGSSEERLSETRKWKFGDNLQNMDTTNTISNAFKRAGLEHFSLHEEDIEVYDTEHQISCATVLMIDVSHSMILYGEDRITPAKTVALALAELILTRYP
;
A
#
# COMPACT_ATOMS: atom_id res chain seq x y z
N MET A 1 38.01 -21.44 8.27
CA MET A 1 37.67 -20.20 7.54
C MET A 1 38.05 -19.04 8.44
N ASP A 2 39.08 -18.29 8.08
CA ASP A 2 39.51 -17.12 8.84
C ASP A 2 38.65 -15.92 8.44
N TYR A 3 37.67 -15.59 9.27
CA TYR A 3 36.90 -14.36 9.12
C TYR A 3 37.72 -13.20 9.69
N ARG A 4 38.25 -12.35 8.80
CA ARG A 4 38.85 -11.08 9.20
C ARG A 4 37.78 -10.00 9.15
N PHE A 5 37.35 -9.56 10.32
CA PHE A 5 36.45 -8.42 10.44
C PHE A 5 37.27 -7.13 10.38
N SER A 6 37.01 -6.31 9.35
CA SER A 6 37.54 -4.96 9.27
C SER A 6 36.62 -3.98 10.00
N LYS A 7 37.18 -2.83 10.37
CA LYS A 7 36.42 -1.71 10.94
C LYS A 7 35.35 -1.27 9.92
N TRP A 8 34.14 -1.02 10.39
CA TRP A 8 33.03 -0.55 9.57
C TRP A 8 33.41 0.78 8.88
N ASP A 9 33.35 0.79 7.55
CA ASP A 9 33.65 1.98 6.74
C ASP A 9 32.33 2.57 6.20
N GLU A 10 31.89 3.67 6.82
CA GLU A 10 30.68 4.40 6.43
C GLU A 10 30.76 4.99 5.01
N GLU A 11 31.96 5.28 4.51
CA GLU A 11 32.17 5.86 3.18
C GLU A 11 31.91 4.84 2.07
N MET A 12 32.30 3.57 2.27
CA MET A 12 32.05 2.49 1.31
C MET A 12 30.55 2.13 1.19
N SER A 13 29.80 2.21 2.30
CA SER A 13 28.35 1.98 2.31
C SER A 13 27.56 3.10 1.59
N LYS A 14 28.02 4.36 1.69
CA LYS A 14 27.33 5.54 1.13
C LYS A 14 27.68 5.82 -0.34
N LYS A 15 28.91 5.55 -0.78
CA LYS A 15 29.37 5.87 -2.15
C LYS A 15 28.81 4.94 -3.23
N GLY A 16 28.65 3.64 -2.94
CA GLY A 16 28.11 2.68 -3.91
C GLY A 16 26.59 2.75 -4.06
N ASN A 17 25.87 2.88 -2.94
CA ASN A 17 24.40 2.88 -2.95
C ASN A 17 23.79 4.19 -3.46
N SER A 18 24.41 5.35 -3.19
CA SER A 18 23.81 6.63 -3.61
C SER A 18 23.80 6.83 -5.13
N SER A 19 24.80 6.30 -5.84
CA SER A 19 24.87 6.39 -7.31
C SER A 19 23.86 5.48 -7.99
N PHE A 20 23.75 4.22 -7.53
CA PHE A 20 22.74 3.30 -8.07
C PHE A 20 21.31 3.69 -7.66
N GLU A 21 21.08 4.23 -6.47
CA GLU A 21 19.76 4.77 -6.09
C GLU A 21 19.35 5.98 -6.94
N LYS A 22 20.31 6.84 -7.31
CA LYS A 22 20.03 7.94 -8.26
C LYS A 22 19.66 7.41 -9.65
N LEU A 23 20.42 6.43 -10.15
CA LEU A 23 20.10 5.77 -11.42
C LEU A 23 18.76 5.04 -11.37
N LEU A 24 18.43 4.40 -10.24
CA LEU A 24 17.15 3.74 -10.02
C LEU A 24 16.00 4.75 -10.08
N LYS A 25 16.14 5.94 -9.49
CA LYS A 25 15.12 7.00 -9.60
C LYS A 25 14.89 7.44 -11.04
N ILE A 26 15.96 7.67 -11.79
CA ILE A 26 15.88 8.03 -13.22
C ILE A 26 15.22 6.88 -13.99
N PHE A 27 15.68 5.66 -13.78
CA PHE A 27 15.14 4.47 -14.42
C PHE A 27 13.65 4.28 -14.13
N ASN A 28 13.20 4.46 -12.89
CA ASN A 28 11.80 4.40 -12.50
C ASN A 28 10.95 5.47 -13.22
N GLN A 29 11.47 6.69 -13.39
CA GLN A 29 10.80 7.71 -14.19
C GLN A 29 10.71 7.30 -15.67
N LEU A 30 11.78 6.78 -16.25
CA LEU A 30 11.77 6.28 -17.63
C LEU A 30 10.78 5.11 -17.80
N LEU A 31 10.68 4.22 -16.82
CA LEU A 31 9.68 3.15 -16.81
C LEU A 31 8.25 3.69 -16.82
N LEU A 32 7.98 4.78 -16.10
CA LEU A 32 6.67 5.42 -16.11
C LEU A 32 6.33 5.99 -17.49
N HIS A 33 7.29 6.65 -18.14
CA HIS A 33 7.10 7.20 -19.49
C HIS A 33 7.01 6.13 -20.59
N THR A 34 7.68 4.99 -20.40
CA THR A 34 7.68 3.86 -21.36
C THR A 34 6.61 2.80 -21.06
N ASN A 35 5.71 3.07 -20.12
CA ASN A 35 4.65 2.13 -19.70
C ASN A 35 5.17 0.76 -19.23
N GLY A 36 6.33 0.74 -18.57
CA GLY A 36 6.96 -0.48 -18.08
C GLY A 36 7.77 -1.24 -19.14
N ASP A 37 7.98 -0.70 -20.34
CA ASP A 37 8.90 -1.27 -21.32
C ASP A 37 10.36 -1.08 -20.86
N VAL A 38 10.89 -2.12 -20.23
CA VAL A 38 12.26 -2.13 -19.71
C VAL A 38 13.29 -1.93 -20.82
N LYS A 39 13.07 -2.49 -22.02
CA LYS A 39 14.02 -2.39 -23.13
C LYS A 39 14.11 -0.95 -23.61
N GLN A 40 12.97 -0.29 -23.77
CA GLN A 40 12.93 1.12 -24.15
C GLN A 40 13.53 2.01 -23.05
N ALA A 41 13.18 1.77 -21.79
CA ALA A 41 13.71 2.53 -20.65
C ALA A 41 15.24 2.43 -20.54
N LEU A 42 15.80 1.22 -20.70
CA LEU A 42 17.26 1.01 -20.70
C LEU A 42 17.94 1.67 -21.90
N SER A 43 17.31 1.65 -23.08
CA SER A 43 17.83 2.36 -24.26
C SER A 43 17.93 3.85 -23.99
N TRP A 44 16.87 4.46 -23.45
CA TRP A 44 16.87 5.89 -23.12
C TRP A 44 17.88 6.22 -22.02
N LEU A 45 18.00 5.37 -21.00
CA LEU A 45 19.00 5.52 -19.95
C LEU A 45 20.43 5.46 -20.53
N SER A 46 20.68 4.58 -21.50
CA SER A 46 21.96 4.51 -22.21
C SER A 46 22.26 5.77 -23.01
N ASP A 47 21.27 6.34 -23.68
CA ASP A 47 21.46 7.59 -24.42
C ASP A 47 21.68 8.79 -23.49
N MET A 48 21.03 8.81 -22.32
CA MET A 48 21.30 9.80 -21.27
C MET A 48 22.70 9.63 -20.69
N ASP A 49 23.14 8.40 -20.43
CA ASP A 49 24.48 8.12 -19.91
C ASP A 49 25.58 8.59 -20.89
N LYS A 50 25.41 8.36 -22.19
CA LYS A 50 26.34 8.88 -23.23
C LYS A 50 26.42 10.40 -23.25
N GLN A 51 25.32 11.11 -22.98
CA GLN A 51 25.27 12.57 -23.04
C GLN A 51 25.74 13.24 -21.75
N TYR A 52 25.42 12.65 -20.59
CA TYR A 52 25.60 13.27 -19.28
C TYR A 52 26.62 12.58 -18.38
N GLY A 53 27.21 11.46 -18.82
CA GLY A 53 28.26 10.77 -18.06
C GLY A 53 27.76 10.21 -16.73
N LEU A 54 26.54 9.67 -16.67
CA LEU A 54 25.89 9.25 -15.42
C LEU A 54 26.66 8.13 -14.70
N THR A 55 27.42 7.33 -15.45
CA THR A 55 28.18 6.17 -14.96
C THR A 55 29.70 6.34 -15.05
N GLU A 56 30.22 7.56 -15.23
CA GLU A 56 31.67 7.83 -15.37
C GLU A 56 32.54 7.27 -14.23
N ASN A 57 31.96 7.11 -13.03
CA ASN A 57 32.64 6.58 -11.86
C ASN A 57 32.49 5.05 -11.68
N MET A 58 31.89 4.34 -12.63
CA MET A 58 31.60 2.90 -12.58
C MET A 58 32.53 2.13 -13.52
N GLN A 59 32.92 0.90 -13.15
CA GLN A 59 33.89 0.11 -13.91
C GLN A 59 33.28 -0.47 -15.20
N SER A 60 32.03 -0.94 -15.16
CA SER A 60 31.32 -1.49 -16.33
C SER A 60 30.17 -0.60 -16.80
N GLY A 61 30.13 0.67 -16.37
CA GLY A 61 29.08 1.62 -16.73
C GLY A 61 27.68 1.12 -16.36
N LEU A 62 26.74 1.20 -17.30
CA LEU A 62 25.37 0.70 -17.13
C LEU A 62 25.26 -0.83 -16.98
N GLY A 63 26.29 -1.60 -17.36
CA GLY A 63 26.29 -3.06 -17.15
C GLY A 63 26.19 -3.43 -15.67
N ASP A 64 26.99 -2.76 -14.83
CA ASP A 64 26.98 -2.96 -13.37
C ASP A 64 25.61 -2.61 -12.76
N PHE A 65 24.92 -1.61 -13.32
CA PHE A 65 23.59 -1.22 -12.87
C PHE A 65 22.53 -2.26 -13.22
N ILE A 66 22.56 -2.85 -14.42
CA ILE A 66 21.61 -3.91 -14.82
C ILE A 66 21.80 -5.15 -13.95
N ASP A 67 23.05 -5.55 -13.72
CA ASP A 67 23.36 -6.68 -12.84
C ASP A 67 22.92 -6.41 -11.40
N TRP A 68 23.09 -5.17 -10.92
CA TRP A 68 22.56 -4.73 -9.64
C TRP A 68 21.03 -4.81 -9.58
N LEU A 69 20.31 -4.33 -10.61
CA LEU A 69 18.85 -4.42 -10.68
C LEU A 69 18.35 -5.86 -10.61
N LYS A 70 19.02 -6.79 -11.30
CA LYS A 70 18.70 -8.22 -11.23
C LYS A 70 18.99 -8.80 -9.85
N ARG A 71 20.16 -8.52 -9.29
CA ARG A 71 20.57 -9.03 -7.97
C ARG A 71 19.64 -8.56 -6.86
N GLU A 72 19.22 -7.29 -6.91
CA GLU A 72 18.28 -6.73 -5.95
C GLU A 72 16.82 -7.11 -6.25
N GLY A 73 16.55 -7.83 -7.34
CA GLY A 73 15.22 -8.32 -7.69
C GLY A 73 14.27 -7.24 -8.21
N TYR A 74 14.79 -6.16 -8.81
CA TYR A 74 13.99 -5.17 -9.54
C TYR A 74 13.66 -5.62 -10.97
N LEU A 75 14.55 -6.41 -11.58
CA LEU A 75 14.34 -7.00 -12.90
C LEU A 75 14.43 -8.51 -12.83
N GLU A 76 13.67 -9.17 -13.67
CA GLU A 76 13.73 -10.60 -13.92
C GLU A 76 13.73 -10.88 -15.43
N ASP A 77 14.17 -12.07 -15.83
CA ASP A 77 14.15 -12.47 -17.22
C ASP A 77 12.69 -12.76 -17.64
N ALA A 78 12.27 -12.20 -18.77
CA ALA A 78 10.90 -12.35 -19.24
C ALA A 78 10.63 -13.79 -19.72
N ALA A 79 9.56 -14.41 -19.24
CA ALA A 79 9.24 -15.81 -19.52
C ALA A 79 8.87 -16.09 -21.00
N GLU A 80 8.33 -15.09 -21.71
CA GLU A 80 7.76 -15.25 -23.07
C GLU A 80 8.44 -14.39 -24.15
N LYS A 81 9.33 -13.45 -23.77
CA LYS A 81 10.03 -12.56 -24.71
C LYS A 81 11.52 -12.54 -24.39
N GLU A 82 12.37 -12.43 -25.42
CA GLU A 82 13.77 -12.06 -25.22
C GLU A 82 13.85 -10.67 -24.58
N GLY A 83 14.22 -10.60 -23.30
CA GLY A 83 14.37 -9.34 -22.58
C GLY A 83 14.14 -9.45 -21.07
N PHE A 84 14.06 -8.29 -20.43
CA PHE A 84 13.80 -8.16 -19.00
C PHE A 84 12.38 -7.66 -18.76
N GLN A 85 11.79 -8.07 -17.64
CA GLN A 85 10.53 -7.53 -17.14
C GLN A 85 10.70 -6.96 -15.74
N ILE A 86 9.87 -5.97 -15.41
CA ILE A 86 9.82 -5.41 -14.06
C ILE A 86 9.19 -6.42 -13.09
N THR A 87 9.74 -6.51 -11.89
CA THR A 87 9.15 -7.33 -10.83
C THR A 87 8.09 -6.55 -10.06
N GLY A 88 7.30 -7.27 -9.24
CA GLY A 88 6.38 -6.62 -8.29
C GLY A 88 7.08 -5.68 -7.30
N LYS A 89 8.37 -5.92 -6.99
CA LYS A 89 9.20 -5.02 -6.18
C LYS A 89 9.40 -3.68 -6.87
N THR A 90 9.70 -3.69 -8.16
CA THR A 90 9.82 -2.46 -8.97
C THR A 90 8.49 -1.72 -9.05
N SER A 91 7.39 -2.42 -9.35
CA SER A 91 6.07 -1.77 -9.38
C SER A 91 5.71 -1.13 -8.05
N LYS A 92 6.02 -1.78 -6.92
CA LYS A 92 5.84 -1.20 -5.59
C LYS A 92 6.73 0.03 -5.39
N ARG A 93 8.01 -0.05 -5.75
CA ARG A 93 8.94 1.08 -5.62
C ARG A 93 8.49 2.30 -6.42
N ILE A 94 8.02 2.13 -7.65
CA ILE A 94 7.49 3.24 -8.47
C ILE A 94 6.29 3.90 -7.78
N ARG A 95 5.40 3.10 -7.16
CA ARG A 95 4.25 3.62 -6.41
C ARG A 95 4.67 4.40 -5.16
N GLU A 96 5.62 3.88 -4.39
CA GLU A 96 6.23 4.58 -3.24
C GLU A 96 6.89 5.89 -3.66
N ASP A 97 7.67 5.88 -4.75
CA ASP A 97 8.33 7.06 -5.30
C ASP A 97 7.29 8.11 -5.76
N SER A 98 6.23 7.68 -6.44
CA SER A 98 5.12 8.55 -6.87
C SER A 98 4.39 9.18 -5.68
N LEU A 99 4.16 8.41 -4.62
CA LEU A 99 3.56 8.91 -3.39
C LEU A 99 4.47 9.98 -2.75
N ASN A 100 5.75 9.68 -2.59
CA ASN A 100 6.71 10.60 -2.00
C ASN A 100 6.85 11.90 -2.82
N GLU A 101 6.80 11.83 -4.14
CA GLU A 101 6.85 12.99 -5.03
C GLU A 101 5.70 13.96 -4.74
N ILE A 102 4.46 13.46 -4.64
CA ILE A 102 3.28 14.28 -4.32
C ILE A 102 3.45 14.91 -2.94
N PHE A 103 3.79 14.14 -1.91
CA PHE A 103 3.86 14.63 -0.54
C PHE A 103 5.05 15.56 -0.27
N THR A 104 6.16 15.43 -1.02
CA THR A 104 7.31 16.35 -0.92
C THR A 104 6.97 17.76 -1.41
N SER A 105 6.03 17.87 -2.36
CA SER A 105 5.60 19.16 -2.93
C SER A 105 4.54 19.89 -2.10
N LEU A 106 3.91 19.21 -1.12
CA LEU A 106 2.85 19.79 -0.31
C LEU A 106 3.39 20.82 0.70
N ARG A 107 2.88 22.05 0.63
CA ARG A 107 3.10 23.04 1.70
C ARG A 107 2.37 22.59 2.95
N LYS A 108 3.02 22.75 4.11
CA LYS A 108 2.45 22.47 5.43
C LYS A 108 1.16 23.29 5.63
N GLN A 109 0.00 22.68 5.40
CA GLN A 109 -1.31 23.21 5.80
C GLN A 109 -1.88 22.42 7.00
N ILE A 110 -2.81 23.10 7.67
CA ILE A 110 -3.30 22.97 9.05
C ILE A 110 -3.63 21.51 9.47
N PRO A 111 -3.32 21.11 10.72
CA PRO A 111 -3.66 19.78 11.25
C PRO A 111 -5.15 19.70 11.58
N GLY A 112 -5.94 19.04 10.74
CA GLY A 112 -7.36 18.81 11.06
C GLY A 112 -8.02 17.82 10.13
N GLY A 113 -8.43 16.68 10.68
CA GLY A 113 -9.38 15.78 10.01
C GLY A 113 -9.00 14.32 10.07
N THR A 114 -9.11 13.69 11.25
CA THR A 114 -9.39 12.25 11.30
C THR A 114 -10.90 12.11 11.53
N HIS A 115 -11.64 11.75 10.48
CA HIS A 115 -13.05 11.40 10.61
C HIS A 115 -13.15 9.96 11.10
N ARG A 116 -13.10 9.78 12.43
CA ARG A 116 -13.52 8.52 13.04
C ARG A 116 -15.05 8.45 12.99
N ILE A 117 -15.58 7.48 12.26
CA ILE A 117 -16.99 7.11 12.36
C ILE A 117 -17.12 6.27 13.64
N THR A 118 -17.92 6.72 14.60
CA THR A 118 -18.12 6.07 15.91
C THR A 118 -19.45 5.30 16.00
N THR A 119 -20.03 4.92 14.86
CA THR A 119 -21.34 4.26 14.82
C THR A 119 -21.16 2.74 14.74
N ALA A 120 -21.72 2.01 15.70
CA ALA A 120 -21.83 0.56 15.65
C ALA A 120 -22.87 0.17 14.58
N GLY A 121 -22.46 -0.63 13.59
CA GLY A 121 -23.39 -1.26 12.64
C GLY A 121 -23.87 -2.62 13.16
N SER A 122 -24.95 -3.13 12.57
CA SER A 122 -25.44 -4.48 12.86
C SER A 122 -24.71 -5.51 12.00
N SER A 123 -23.97 -6.42 12.62
CA SER A 123 -23.44 -7.61 11.96
C SER A 123 -24.23 -8.86 12.39
N GLU A 124 -24.19 -9.90 11.57
CA GLU A 124 -24.86 -11.18 11.86
C GLU A 124 -23.96 -12.16 12.64
N GLU A 125 -22.65 -11.91 12.72
CA GLU A 125 -21.70 -12.82 13.38
C GLU A 125 -21.57 -12.52 14.87
N ARG A 126 -21.89 -13.51 15.70
CA ARG A 126 -21.91 -13.40 17.17
C ARG A 126 -20.53 -13.64 17.76
N LEU A 127 -20.08 -12.74 18.62
CA LEU A 127 -18.96 -12.95 19.54
C LEU A 127 -19.39 -13.90 20.66
N SER A 128 -18.40 -14.54 21.30
CA SER A 128 -18.67 -15.44 22.45
C SER A 128 -19.03 -14.68 23.73
N GLU A 129 -18.75 -13.38 23.78
CA GLU A 129 -19.04 -12.53 24.93
C GLU A 129 -20.48 -12.04 24.90
N THR A 130 -21.12 -12.03 26.08
CA THR A 130 -22.46 -11.47 26.27
C THR A 130 -22.38 -10.16 27.02
N ARG A 131 -23.36 -9.29 26.75
CA ARG A 131 -23.57 -8.04 27.48
C ARG A 131 -25.05 -7.83 27.74
N LYS A 132 -25.38 -6.99 28.72
CA LYS A 132 -26.76 -6.58 28.97
C LYS A 132 -27.36 -5.90 27.75
N TRP A 133 -28.62 -6.22 27.46
CA TRP A 133 -29.39 -5.59 26.41
C TRP A 133 -29.57 -4.09 26.67
N LYS A 134 -29.55 -3.31 25.59
CA LYS A 134 -29.90 -1.90 25.59
C LYS A 134 -30.91 -1.65 24.48
N PHE A 135 -31.74 -0.62 24.68
CA PHE A 135 -32.69 -0.19 23.67
C PHE A 135 -31.99 0.08 22.32
N GLY A 136 -32.45 -0.62 21.28
CA GLY A 136 -31.87 -0.58 19.93
C GLY A 136 -31.09 -1.85 19.55
N ASP A 137 -30.77 -2.73 20.50
CA ASP A 137 -30.10 -4.00 20.21
C ASP A 137 -31.03 -5.02 19.55
N ASN A 138 -30.48 -5.80 18.60
CA ASN A 138 -31.22 -6.85 17.92
C ASN A 138 -31.47 -8.05 18.86
N LEU A 139 -32.73 -8.30 19.21
CA LEU A 139 -33.18 -9.43 20.04
C LEU A 139 -32.89 -10.81 19.42
N GLN A 140 -32.62 -10.89 18.11
CA GLN A 140 -32.19 -12.13 17.48
C GLN A 140 -30.85 -12.63 18.02
N ASN A 141 -30.03 -11.76 18.63
CA ASN A 141 -28.77 -12.12 19.28
C ASN A 141 -28.89 -12.33 20.78
N MET A 142 -30.11 -12.52 21.31
CA MET A 142 -30.33 -12.79 22.72
C MET A 142 -29.73 -14.13 23.14
N ASP A 143 -28.93 -14.12 24.21
CA ASP A 143 -28.54 -15.33 24.92
C ASP A 143 -29.72 -15.79 25.78
N THR A 144 -30.52 -16.69 25.21
CA THR A 144 -31.67 -17.27 25.90
C THR A 144 -31.29 -17.99 27.20
N THR A 145 -30.11 -18.60 27.28
CA THR A 145 -29.70 -19.40 28.44
C THR A 145 -29.36 -18.49 29.61
N ASN A 146 -28.50 -17.50 29.39
CA ASN A 146 -28.13 -16.55 30.43
C ASN A 146 -29.31 -15.65 30.79
N THR A 147 -30.15 -15.26 29.83
CA THR A 147 -31.36 -14.46 30.10
C THR A 147 -32.34 -15.19 31.02
N ILE A 148 -32.64 -16.47 30.73
CA ILE A 148 -33.52 -17.28 31.57
C ILE A 148 -32.88 -17.54 32.95
N SER A 149 -31.57 -17.81 32.98
CA SER A 149 -30.82 -18.00 34.22
C SER A 149 -30.89 -16.76 35.12
N ASN A 150 -30.73 -15.57 34.54
CA ASN A 150 -30.84 -14.30 35.26
C ASN A 150 -32.27 -14.04 35.76
N ALA A 151 -33.28 -14.31 34.94
CA ALA A 151 -34.68 -14.20 35.33
C ALA A 151 -35.03 -15.09 36.53
N PHE A 152 -34.56 -16.35 36.54
CA PHE A 152 -34.74 -17.25 37.69
C PHE A 152 -33.94 -16.84 38.93
N LYS A 153 -32.70 -16.35 38.75
CA LYS A 153 -31.90 -15.82 39.87
C LYS A 153 -32.59 -14.64 40.54
N ARG A 154 -33.28 -13.79 39.78
CA ARG A 154 -34.00 -12.62 40.29
C ARG A 154 -35.35 -12.97 40.90
N ALA A 155 -36.18 -13.73 40.18
CA ALA A 155 -37.58 -13.99 40.58
C ALA A 155 -37.75 -15.19 41.51
N GLY A 156 -36.76 -16.08 41.59
CA GLY A 156 -36.85 -17.35 42.32
C GLY A 156 -37.56 -18.44 41.52
N LEU A 157 -37.56 -19.68 42.04
CA LEU A 157 -38.08 -20.87 41.33
C LEU A 157 -39.62 -20.95 41.29
N GLU A 158 -40.30 -20.21 42.16
CA GLU A 158 -41.74 -20.31 42.37
C GLU A 158 -42.54 -19.49 41.35
N HIS A 159 -41.96 -18.39 40.83
CA HIS A 159 -42.65 -17.48 39.92
C HIS A 159 -41.70 -17.03 38.81
N PHE A 160 -42.02 -17.37 37.56
CA PHE A 160 -41.27 -16.86 36.40
C PHE A 160 -41.74 -15.45 36.04
N SER A 161 -40.81 -14.51 36.01
CA SER A 161 -41.03 -13.16 35.50
C SER A 161 -39.77 -12.75 34.74
N LEU A 162 -39.92 -12.19 33.53
CA LEU A 162 -38.83 -11.70 32.70
C LEU A 162 -38.85 -10.18 32.69
N HIS A 163 -37.76 -9.54 33.08
CA HIS A 163 -37.56 -8.10 33.00
C HIS A 163 -36.44 -7.76 32.02
N GLU A 164 -36.43 -6.52 31.52
CA GLU A 164 -35.41 -6.02 30.59
C GLU A 164 -33.98 -6.20 31.12
N GLU A 165 -33.79 -6.03 32.43
CA GLU A 165 -32.49 -6.17 33.10
C GLU A 165 -31.93 -7.60 33.13
N ASP A 166 -32.79 -8.60 32.89
CA ASP A 166 -32.40 -10.00 32.82
C ASP A 166 -31.83 -10.36 31.44
N ILE A 167 -32.11 -9.54 30.41
CA ILE A 167 -31.80 -9.84 29.01
C ILE A 167 -30.31 -9.61 28.73
N GLU A 168 -29.67 -10.65 28.24
CA GLU A 168 -28.32 -10.60 27.70
C GLU A 168 -28.33 -10.85 26.19
N VAL A 169 -27.47 -10.13 25.47
CA VAL A 169 -27.26 -10.28 24.03
C VAL A 169 -25.78 -10.57 23.76
N TYR A 170 -25.53 -11.41 22.77
CA TYR A 170 -24.20 -11.58 22.20
C TYR A 170 -23.78 -10.29 21.50
N ASP A 171 -22.53 -9.89 21.71
CA ASP A 171 -21.95 -8.81 20.92
C ASP A 171 -21.72 -9.29 19.47
N THR A 172 -21.72 -8.39 18.50
CA THR A 172 -21.55 -8.76 17.08
C THR A 172 -20.34 -8.08 16.48
N GLU A 173 -19.52 -8.83 15.75
CA GLU A 173 -18.33 -8.26 15.11
C GLU A 173 -18.72 -7.51 13.84
N HIS A 174 -18.43 -6.21 13.78
CA HIS A 174 -18.72 -5.40 12.61
C HIS A 174 -17.59 -5.48 11.58
N GLN A 175 -17.80 -6.25 10.51
CA GLN A 175 -16.91 -6.24 9.34
C GLN A 175 -17.47 -5.30 8.26
N ILE A 176 -16.74 -4.22 7.96
CA ILE A 176 -17.01 -3.36 6.79
C ILE A 176 -16.05 -3.78 5.68
N SER A 177 -16.56 -4.24 4.55
CA SER A 177 -15.77 -4.38 3.32
C SER A 177 -15.93 -3.14 2.43
N CYS A 178 -14.82 -2.56 1.97
CA CYS A 178 -14.82 -1.48 0.98
C CYS A 178 -14.01 -1.91 -0.25
N ALA A 179 -14.56 -1.71 -1.45
CA ALA A 179 -13.83 -1.90 -2.71
C ALA A 179 -13.55 -0.53 -3.33
N THR A 180 -12.27 -0.21 -3.55
CA THR A 180 -11.87 1.02 -4.23
C THR A 180 -11.47 0.72 -5.67
N VAL A 181 -12.10 1.41 -6.63
CA VAL A 181 -11.79 1.30 -8.07
C VAL A 181 -11.20 2.61 -8.55
N LEU A 182 -10.05 2.54 -9.22
CA LEU A 182 -9.37 3.69 -9.81
C LEU A 182 -9.34 3.54 -11.33
N MET A 183 -9.93 4.50 -12.03
CA MET A 183 -9.97 4.53 -13.50
C MET A 183 -9.32 5.81 -14.01
N ILE A 184 -8.48 5.70 -15.03
CA ILE A 184 -7.87 6.83 -15.73
C ILE A 184 -8.48 6.89 -17.12
N ASP A 185 -9.21 7.98 -17.42
CA ASP A 185 -9.71 8.25 -18.76
C ASP A 185 -8.72 9.12 -19.54
N VAL A 186 -8.52 8.80 -20.82
CA VAL A 186 -7.60 9.51 -21.70
C VAL A 186 -8.41 10.33 -22.70
N SER A 187 -8.54 11.62 -22.43
CA SER A 187 -9.26 12.54 -23.32
C SER A 187 -8.37 13.09 -24.43
N HIS A 188 -8.99 13.57 -25.51
CA HIS A 188 -8.29 14.12 -26.67
C HIS A 188 -7.34 15.29 -26.31
N SER A 189 -7.71 16.10 -25.32
CA SER A 189 -6.90 17.23 -24.84
C SER A 189 -5.64 16.81 -24.09
N MET A 190 -5.52 15.56 -23.66
CA MET A 190 -4.32 15.01 -23.02
C MET A 190 -3.23 14.66 -24.03
N ILE A 191 -3.57 14.55 -25.32
CA ILE A 191 -2.65 14.19 -26.40
C ILE A 191 -2.37 15.39 -27.31
N LEU A 192 -3.37 16.27 -27.52
CA LEU A 192 -3.32 17.30 -28.57
C LEU A 192 -2.32 18.43 -28.35
N TYR A 193 -2.09 18.83 -27.10
CA TYR A 193 -1.31 20.03 -26.81
C TYR A 193 0.20 19.79 -26.75
N GLY A 194 0.67 18.59 -27.16
CA GLY A 194 2.09 18.20 -27.15
C GLY A 194 2.71 18.08 -25.75
N GLU A 195 1.97 18.46 -24.71
CA GLU A 195 2.33 18.33 -23.31
C GLU A 195 1.91 16.95 -22.78
N ASP A 196 2.82 16.26 -22.09
CA ASP A 196 2.56 14.96 -21.48
C ASP A 196 1.68 15.09 -20.22
N ARG A 197 0.35 15.04 -20.43
CA ARG A 197 -0.64 15.10 -19.35
C ARG A 197 -1.03 13.72 -18.83
N ILE A 198 -0.63 12.64 -19.51
CA ILE A 198 -0.94 11.28 -19.09
C ILE A 198 0.01 10.79 -17.99
N THR A 199 1.29 11.17 -18.05
CA THR A 199 2.26 10.78 -17.02
C THR A 199 1.90 11.33 -15.64
N PRO A 200 1.58 12.63 -15.46
CA PRO A 200 1.12 13.16 -14.17
C PRO A 200 -0.13 12.43 -13.64
N ALA A 201 -1.08 12.09 -14.52
CA ALA A 201 -2.28 11.35 -14.14
C ALA A 201 -1.93 9.94 -13.62
N LYS A 202 -0.99 9.23 -14.28
CA LYS A 202 -0.48 7.94 -13.81
C LYS A 202 0.25 8.06 -12.48
N THR A 203 1.09 9.08 -12.29
CA THR A 203 1.79 9.32 -11.02
C THR A 203 0.80 9.49 -9.87
N VAL A 204 -0.23 10.32 -10.06
CA VAL A 204 -1.29 10.51 -9.06
C VAL A 204 -2.04 9.21 -8.78
N ALA A 205 -2.34 8.43 -9.82
CA ALA A 205 -3.03 7.16 -9.66
C ALA A 205 -2.19 6.12 -8.89
N LEU A 206 -0.90 6.01 -9.21
CA LEU A 206 0.06 5.11 -8.55
C LEU A 206 0.26 5.51 -7.09
N ALA A 207 0.38 6.81 -6.81
CA ALA A 207 0.45 7.34 -5.45
C ALA A 207 -0.81 7.02 -4.63
N LEU A 208 -2.00 7.25 -5.20
CA LEU A 208 -3.26 6.94 -4.53
C LEU A 208 -3.40 5.45 -4.24
N ALA A 209 -3.01 4.60 -5.19
CA ALA A 209 -2.98 3.15 -4.99
C ALA A 209 -2.05 2.75 -3.83
N GLU A 210 -0.85 3.34 -3.75
CA GLU A 210 0.06 3.07 -2.62
C GLU A 210 -0.51 3.54 -1.29
N LEU A 211 -1.12 4.72 -1.26
CA LEU A 211 -1.73 5.27 -0.06
C LEU A 211 -2.83 4.35 0.47
N ILE A 212 -3.69 3.83 -0.41
CA ILE A 212 -4.75 2.89 -0.04
C ILE A 212 -4.13 1.58 0.46
N LEU A 213 -3.26 0.94 -0.34
CA LEU A 213 -2.68 -0.36 -0.02
C LEU A 213 -1.85 -0.38 1.29
N THR A 214 -1.23 0.75 1.65
CA THR A 214 -0.37 0.83 2.84
C THR A 214 -1.09 1.33 4.09
N ARG A 215 -2.07 2.24 3.94
CA ARG A 215 -2.71 2.91 5.09
C ARG A 215 -4.14 2.44 5.35
N TYR A 216 -4.83 1.98 4.32
CA TYR A 216 -6.23 1.56 4.37
C TYR A 216 -6.44 0.24 3.58
N PRO A 217 -5.71 -0.84 3.93
CA PRO A 217 -5.88 -2.14 3.29
C PRO A 217 -7.26 -2.73 3.54
#